data_AF-A0A849GV63-F1
#
_entry.id   AF-A0A849GV63-F1
#
_cell.length_a   1.000
_cell.length_b   1.000
_cell.length_c   1.000
_cell.angle_alpha   90.00
_cell.angle_beta   90.00
_cell.angle_gamma   90.00
#
_symmetry.space_group_name_H-M   'P 1'
#
loop_
_entity.id
_entity.type
_entity.pdbx_description
1 polymer ?
#
loop_
_entity_poly.entity_id
_entity_poly.type
_entity_poly.pdbx_seq_one_letter_code
_entity_poly.pdbx_strand_id
1 'polypeptide(L)'
;MLLALATPVAADIEQARDLMETGRFAEAREALLPFAVSGNADAEELIGVMYALGLGVEQDPERAFEWYLRASMKGHPGAQSGIGWYYELGLGMPAPDLVRAYLWYALSSIGGDPDAVISLESLQTRMTQDQIDRAQVLVNDYKPWMYPFR
;
A
#
# COMPACT_ATOMS: atom_id res chain seq x y z
N MET A 1 10.33 -47.42 -10.28
CA MET A 1 9.39 -46.59 -9.49
C MET A 1 9.81 -45.15 -9.68
N LEU A 2 9.20 -44.42 -10.62
CA LEU A 2 9.47 -42.99 -10.79
C LEU A 2 8.83 -42.26 -9.60
N LEU A 3 9.64 -41.62 -8.75
CA LEU A 3 9.15 -40.54 -7.90
C LEU A 3 8.82 -39.36 -8.82
N ALA A 4 7.53 -39.10 -9.03
CA ALA A 4 7.08 -37.80 -9.49
C ALA A 4 7.37 -36.81 -8.35
N LEU A 5 8.48 -36.08 -8.45
CA LEU A 5 8.62 -34.83 -7.71
C LEU A 5 7.54 -33.92 -8.26
N ALA A 6 6.44 -33.75 -7.52
CA ALA A 6 5.51 -32.67 -7.77
C ALA A 6 6.35 -31.38 -7.68
N THR A 7 6.65 -30.79 -8.82
CA THR A 7 7.14 -29.41 -8.86
C THR A 7 6.11 -28.60 -8.08
N PRO A 8 6.50 -27.78 -7.09
CA PRO A 8 5.56 -26.84 -6.53
C PRO A 8 5.06 -26.05 -7.74
N VAL A 9 3.75 -26.10 -8.00
CA VAL A 9 3.12 -25.15 -8.91
C VAL A 9 3.66 -23.81 -8.48
N ALA A 10 4.41 -23.13 -9.35
CA ALA A 10 5.06 -21.88 -8.99
C ALA A 10 3.94 -20.97 -8.45
N ALA A 11 3.91 -20.77 -7.13
CA ALA A 11 2.90 -19.94 -6.51
C ALA A 11 3.03 -18.57 -7.15
N ASP A 12 1.97 -18.08 -7.76
CA ASP A 12 1.89 -16.71 -8.26
C ASP A 12 1.10 -15.85 -7.26
N ILE A 13 1.10 -14.54 -7.49
CA ILE A 13 0.41 -13.59 -6.60
C ILE A 13 -1.10 -13.84 -6.61
N GLU A 14 -1.66 -14.33 -7.72
CA GLU A 14 -3.09 -14.66 -7.82
C GLU A 14 -3.46 -15.82 -6.89
N GLN A 15 -2.68 -16.90 -6.87
CA GLN A 15 -2.89 -17.97 -5.90
C GLN A 15 -2.84 -17.45 -4.46
N ALA A 16 -1.94 -16.52 -4.15
CA ALA A 16 -1.90 -15.93 -2.83
C ALA A 16 -3.15 -15.11 -2.50
N ARG A 17 -3.71 -14.38 -3.48
CA ARG A 17 -4.99 -13.67 -3.32
C ARG A 17 -6.14 -14.65 -3.06
N ASP A 18 -6.23 -15.75 -3.81
CA ASP A 18 -7.23 -16.81 -3.58
C ASP A 18 -7.13 -17.39 -2.15
N LEU A 19 -5.90 -17.56 -1.65
CA LEU A 19 -5.65 -18.00 -0.28
C LEU A 19 -6.12 -16.95 0.74
N MET A 20 -5.92 -15.66 0.48
CA MET A 20 -6.44 -14.59 1.34
C MET A 20 -7.97 -14.56 1.35
N GLU A 21 -8.61 -14.70 0.20
CA GLU A 21 -10.08 -14.73 0.07
C GLU A 21 -10.71 -15.89 0.84
N THR A 22 -10.02 -17.03 0.88
CA THR A 22 -10.45 -18.23 1.61
C THR A 22 -10.01 -18.25 3.08
N GLY A 23 -9.40 -17.17 3.58
CA GLY A 23 -8.95 -17.03 4.97
C GLY A 23 -7.70 -17.84 5.32
N ARG A 24 -7.01 -18.42 4.33
CA ARG A 24 -5.76 -19.20 4.48
C ARG A 24 -4.55 -18.28 4.55
N PHE A 25 -4.59 -17.32 5.47
CA PHE A 25 -3.62 -16.21 5.52
C PHE A 25 -2.18 -16.65 5.76
N ALA A 26 -1.93 -17.66 6.59
CA ALA A 26 -0.56 -18.15 6.79
C ALA A 26 0.05 -18.67 5.47
N GLU A 27 -0.74 -19.38 4.66
CA GLU A 27 -0.30 -19.92 3.38
C GLU A 27 -0.18 -18.83 2.32
N ALA A 28 -1.11 -17.88 2.30
CA ALA A 28 -1.00 -16.68 1.46
C ALA A 28 0.31 -15.93 1.73
N ARG A 29 0.68 -15.75 3.01
CA ARG A 29 1.92 -15.08 3.38
C ARG A 29 3.14 -15.82 2.86
N GLU A 30 3.19 -17.14 3.04
CA GLU A 30 4.30 -17.97 2.54
C GLU A 30 4.41 -17.88 1.02
N ALA A 31 3.28 -17.83 0.30
CA ALA A 31 3.27 -17.62 -1.14
C ALA A 31 3.72 -16.20 -1.56
N LEU A 32 3.35 -15.16 -0.81
CA LEU A 32 3.69 -13.75 -1.11
C LEU A 32 5.14 -13.40 -0.78
N LEU A 33 5.70 -13.97 0.28
CA LEU A 33 6.96 -13.51 0.85
C LEU A 33 8.11 -13.52 -0.17
N PRO A 34 8.31 -14.55 -1.02
CA PRO A 34 9.34 -14.53 -2.07
C PRO A 34 9.21 -13.36 -3.04
N PHE A 35 7.99 -13.02 -3.44
CA PHE A 35 7.72 -11.89 -4.34
C PHE A 35 7.99 -10.56 -3.64
N ALA A 36 7.50 -10.41 -2.41
CA ALA A 36 7.69 -9.20 -1.62
C ALA A 36 9.19 -8.94 -1.35
N VAL A 37 9.97 -9.96 -0.97
CA VAL A 37 11.43 -9.78 -0.77
C VAL A 37 12.19 -9.54 -2.08
N SER A 38 11.67 -9.98 -3.22
CA SER A 38 12.23 -9.64 -4.55
C SER A 38 11.83 -8.24 -5.04
N GLY A 39 11.03 -7.50 -4.28
CA GLY A 39 10.63 -6.15 -4.62
C GLY A 39 9.41 -6.06 -5.53
N ASN A 40 8.57 -7.09 -5.63
CA ASN A 40 7.27 -6.96 -6.30
C ASN A 40 6.35 -6.07 -5.45
N ALA A 41 5.85 -4.97 -6.03
CA ALA A 41 5.10 -3.96 -5.28
C ALA A 41 3.71 -4.45 -4.84
N ASP A 42 3.02 -5.27 -5.63
CA ASP A 42 1.72 -5.84 -5.28
C ASP A 42 1.86 -6.80 -4.08
N ALA A 43 2.91 -7.63 -4.08
CA ALA A 43 3.18 -8.53 -2.97
C ALA A 43 3.59 -7.80 -1.70
N GLU A 44 4.40 -6.74 -1.81
CA GLU A 44 4.74 -5.88 -0.66
C GLU A 44 3.51 -5.19 -0.08
N GLU A 45 2.61 -4.68 -0.92
CA GLU A 45 1.35 -4.09 -0.47
C GLU A 45 0.50 -5.10 0.30
N LEU A 46 0.33 -6.32 -0.25
CA LEU A 46 -0.43 -7.38 0.42
C LEU A 46 0.19 -7.79 1.75
N ILE A 47 1.52 -7.91 1.86
CA ILE A 47 2.19 -8.15 3.14
C ILE A 47 1.93 -7.00 4.13
N GLY A 48 1.90 -5.75 3.64
CA GLY A 48 1.50 -4.58 4.43
C GLY A 48 0.08 -4.71 4.99
N VAL A 49 -0.88 -5.12 4.15
CA VAL A 49 -2.27 -5.39 4.56
C VAL A 49 -2.34 -6.45 5.64
N MET A 50 -1.56 -7.53 5.50
CA MET A 50 -1.54 -8.61 6.47
C MET A 50 -1.08 -8.15 7.85
N TYR A 51 -0.03 -7.34 7.93
CA TYR A 51 0.41 -6.73 9.20
C TYR A 51 -0.59 -5.70 9.72
N ALA A 52 -1.21 -4.89 8.86
CA ALA A 52 -2.17 -3.86 9.27
C ALA A 52 -3.41 -4.46 9.94
N LEU A 53 -3.85 -5.63 9.46
CA LEU A 53 -5.08 -6.29 9.86
C LEU A 53 -4.87 -7.55 10.73
N GLY A 54 -3.61 -7.96 10.97
CA GLY A 54 -3.30 -9.19 11.70
C GLY A 54 -3.72 -10.48 10.96
N LEU A 55 -3.63 -10.49 9.63
CA LEU A 55 -4.06 -11.61 8.81
C LEU A 55 -2.94 -12.64 8.71
N GLY A 56 -3.03 -13.73 9.49
CA GLY A 56 -2.02 -14.79 9.51
C GLY A 56 -0.68 -14.38 10.13
N VAL A 57 -0.61 -13.17 10.70
CA VAL A 57 0.51 -12.62 11.47
C VAL A 57 -0.03 -11.81 12.63
N GLU A 58 0.80 -11.54 13.65
CA GLU A 58 0.47 -10.54 14.67
C GLU A 58 0.29 -9.17 14.02
N GLN A 59 -0.74 -8.44 14.43
CA GLN A 59 -1.00 -7.09 13.94
C GLN A 59 0.15 -6.17 14.35
N ASP A 60 0.76 -5.51 13.38
CA ASP A 60 1.92 -4.63 13.59
C ASP A 60 1.84 -3.43 12.63
N PRO A 61 1.28 -2.29 13.08
CA PRO A 61 1.10 -1.12 12.23
C PRO A 61 2.43 -0.49 11.79
N GLU A 62 3.50 -0.64 12.57
CA GLU A 62 4.81 -0.12 12.19
C GLU A 62 5.39 -0.93 11.02
N ARG A 63 5.32 -2.27 11.09
CA ARG A 63 5.72 -3.12 9.95
C ARG A 63 4.82 -2.92 8.74
N ALA A 64 3.51 -2.77 8.94
CA ALA A 64 2.61 -2.48 7.84
C ALA A 64 3.01 -1.20 7.11
N PHE A 65 3.31 -0.13 7.85
CA PHE A 65 3.80 1.13 7.28
C PHE A 65 5.11 0.93 6.50
N GLU A 66 6.06 0.16 7.02
CA GLU A 66 7.31 -0.14 6.30
C GLU A 66 7.07 -0.83 4.96
N TRP A 67 6.18 -1.82 4.90
CA TRP A 67 5.85 -2.53 3.66
C TRP A 67 5.09 -1.65 2.69
N TYR A 68 4.10 -0.89 3.16
CA TYR A 68 3.41 0.11 2.34
C TYR A 68 4.38 1.16 1.79
N LEU A 69 5.37 1.60 2.58
CA LEU A 69 6.35 2.57 2.12
C LEU A 69 7.20 2.03 0.98
N ARG A 70 7.61 0.75 1.04
CA ARG A 70 8.38 0.12 -0.05
C ARG A 70 7.55 0.07 -1.33
N ALA A 71 6.30 -0.39 -1.25
CA ALA A 71 5.42 -0.49 -2.40
C ALA A 71 5.04 0.89 -2.97
N SER A 72 4.78 1.87 -2.10
CA SER A 72 4.39 3.23 -2.49
C SER A 72 5.49 3.98 -3.24
N MET A 73 6.76 3.78 -2.85
CA MET A 73 7.95 4.31 -3.54
C MET A 73 8.12 3.78 -4.97
N LYS A 74 7.45 2.66 -5.30
CA LYS A 74 7.43 2.07 -6.65
C LYS A 74 6.18 2.47 -7.44
N GLY A 75 5.39 3.41 -6.93
CA GLY A 75 4.19 3.90 -7.58
C GLY A 75 2.95 3.02 -7.38
N HIS A 76 2.97 2.04 -6.46
CA HIS A 76 1.81 1.19 -6.22
C HIS A 76 0.67 2.01 -5.57
N PRO A 77 -0.49 2.16 -6.23
CA PRO A 77 -1.56 3.05 -5.76
C PRO A 77 -2.15 2.63 -4.41
N GLY A 78 -2.53 1.35 -4.22
CA GLY A 78 -3.10 0.88 -2.95
C GLY A 78 -2.20 1.16 -1.73
N ALA A 79 -0.91 0.85 -1.83
CA ALA A 79 0.09 1.20 -0.82
C ALA A 79 0.23 2.71 -0.58
N GLN A 80 0.13 3.55 -1.62
CA GLN A 80 0.11 5.01 -1.44
C GLN A 80 -1.13 5.46 -0.68
N SER A 81 -2.31 4.89 -0.96
CA SER A 81 -3.52 5.11 -0.15
C SER A 81 -3.31 4.66 1.30
N GLY A 82 -2.65 3.51 1.51
CA GLY A 82 -2.26 3.04 2.84
C GLY A 82 -1.41 4.08 3.59
N ILE A 83 -0.38 4.65 2.96
CA ILE A 83 0.43 5.71 3.56
C ILE A 83 -0.38 6.99 3.81
N GLY A 84 -1.26 7.36 2.88
CA GLY A 84 -2.19 8.49 3.04
C GLY A 84 -3.05 8.36 4.30
N TRP A 85 -3.57 7.15 4.54
CA TRP A 85 -4.39 6.83 5.71
C TRP A 85 -3.61 6.92 7.03
N TYR A 86 -2.34 6.47 7.06
CA TYR A 86 -1.48 6.63 8.23
C TYR A 86 -1.28 8.09 8.60
N TYR A 87 -1.03 8.96 7.61
CA TYR A 87 -0.89 10.40 7.86
C TYR A 87 -2.21 11.06 8.24
N GLU A 88 -3.32 10.65 7.64
CA GLU A 88 -4.65 11.19 7.92
C GLU A 88 -5.08 10.93 9.36
N LEU A 89 -4.80 9.73 9.88
CA LEU A 89 -5.14 9.34 11.25
C LEU A 89 -4.02 9.63 12.26
N GLY A 90 -2.80 9.92 11.79
CA GLY A 90 -1.64 10.12 12.65
C GLY A 90 -1.13 8.81 13.30
N LEU A 91 -1.29 7.67 12.62
CA LEU A 91 -0.85 6.37 13.16
C LEU A 91 0.67 6.30 13.24
N GLY A 92 1.20 6.02 14.45
CA GLY A 92 2.64 6.05 14.71
C GLY A 92 3.27 7.45 14.67
N MET A 93 2.44 8.51 14.66
CA MET A 93 2.88 9.91 14.60
C MET A 93 2.38 10.70 15.82
N PRO A 94 3.02 11.83 16.20
CA PRO A 94 2.53 12.66 17.30
C PRO A 94 1.15 13.29 17.07
N ALA A 95 0.76 13.49 15.81
CA ALA A 95 -0.54 14.01 15.39
C ALA A 95 -0.79 13.69 13.89
N PRO A 96 -2.04 13.79 13.42
CA PRO A 96 -2.37 13.76 11.99
C PRO A 96 -1.62 14.83 11.17
N ASP A 97 -1.28 14.49 9.92
CA ASP A 97 -0.69 15.39 8.92
C ASP A 97 -1.52 15.35 7.63
N LEU A 98 -2.52 16.23 7.54
CA LEU A 98 -3.43 16.26 6.39
C LEU A 98 -2.74 16.70 5.09
N VAL A 99 -1.62 17.42 5.18
CA VAL A 99 -0.86 17.85 4.00
C VAL A 99 -0.17 16.65 3.35
N ARG A 100 0.46 15.80 4.17
CA ARG A 100 1.06 14.55 3.67
C ARG A 100 0.00 13.51 3.30
N ALA A 101 -1.11 13.42 4.03
CA ALA A 101 -2.22 12.56 3.64
C ALA A 101 -2.72 12.91 2.22
N TYR A 102 -2.92 14.20 1.95
CA TYR A 102 -3.33 14.69 0.63
C TYR A 102 -2.31 14.30 -0.44
N LEU A 103 -1.01 14.54 -0.20
CA LEU A 103 0.06 14.15 -1.13
C LEU A 103 -0.08 12.68 -1.54
N TRP A 104 -0.20 11.79 -0.56
CA TRP A 104 -0.22 10.34 -0.81
C TRP A 104 -1.50 9.88 -1.51
N TYR A 105 -2.67 10.38 -1.13
CA TYR A 105 -3.90 10.06 -1.85
C TYR A 105 -3.91 10.65 -3.27
N ALA A 106 -3.33 11.83 -3.48
CA ALA A 106 -3.21 12.43 -4.81
C ALA A 106 -2.31 11.61 -5.73
N LEU A 107 -1.14 11.16 -5.21
CA LEU A 107 -0.28 10.23 -5.96
C LEU A 107 -1.00 8.91 -6.25
N SER A 108 -1.74 8.37 -5.27
CA SER A 108 -2.52 7.13 -5.44
C SER A 108 -3.59 7.26 -6.52
N SER A 109 -4.34 8.37 -6.50
CA SER A 109 -5.34 8.70 -7.53
C SER A 109 -4.71 8.83 -8.92
N ILE A 110 -3.57 9.52 -9.04
CA ILE A 110 -2.79 9.61 -10.30
C ILE A 110 -2.33 8.21 -10.73
N GLY A 111 -1.98 7.35 -9.78
CA GLY A 111 -1.59 5.96 -9.96
C GLY A 111 -2.73 5.04 -10.41
N GLY A 112 -3.98 5.46 -10.22
CA GLY A 112 -5.18 4.77 -10.71
C GLY A 112 -6.02 4.09 -9.64
N ASP A 113 -5.81 4.40 -8.36
CA ASP A 113 -6.72 3.98 -7.29
C ASP A 113 -7.99 4.86 -7.29
N PRO A 114 -9.18 4.30 -7.60
CA PRO A 114 -10.42 5.06 -7.59
C PRO A 114 -10.86 5.48 -6.17
N ASP A 115 -10.53 4.71 -5.15
CA ASP A 115 -10.93 4.98 -3.76
C ASP A 115 -10.13 6.16 -3.18
N ALA A 116 -8.94 6.40 -3.71
CA ALA A 116 -8.12 7.56 -3.36
C ALA A 116 -8.80 8.90 -3.74
N VAL A 117 -9.63 8.93 -4.78
CA VAL A 117 -10.40 10.13 -5.16
C VAL A 117 -11.41 10.49 -4.05
N ILE A 118 -12.15 9.50 -3.58
CA ILE A 118 -13.13 9.66 -2.50
C ILE A 118 -12.41 10.11 -1.21
N SER A 119 -11.24 9.53 -0.93
CA SER A 119 -10.41 9.90 0.21
C SER A 119 -9.94 11.37 0.13
N LEU A 120 -9.51 11.84 -1.04
CA LEU A 120 -9.15 13.25 -1.28
C LEU A 120 -10.32 14.21 -1.10
N GLU A 121 -11.49 13.87 -1.63
CA GLU A 121 -12.69 14.70 -1.50
C GLU A 121 -13.08 14.88 -0.03
N SER A 122 -13.12 13.77 0.70
CA SER A 122 -13.38 13.78 2.15
C SER A 122 -12.32 14.58 2.92
N LEU A 123 -11.03 14.38 2.61
CA LEU A 123 -9.92 15.05 3.27
C LEU A 123 -9.96 16.57 3.07
N GLN A 124 -10.23 17.05 1.86
CA GLN A 124 -10.29 18.47 1.53
C GLN A 124 -11.31 19.24 2.37
N THR A 125 -12.43 18.62 2.75
CA THR A 125 -13.45 19.28 3.61
C THR A 125 -12.92 19.65 5.01
N ARG A 126 -11.81 19.04 5.44
CA ARG A 126 -11.16 19.25 6.75
C ARG A 126 -9.87 20.07 6.65
N MET A 127 -9.46 20.46 5.45
CA MET A 127 -8.23 21.21 5.21
C MET A 127 -8.51 22.70 5.06
N THR A 128 -7.57 23.52 5.54
CA THR A 128 -7.51 24.95 5.19
C THR A 128 -6.95 25.13 3.77
N GLN A 129 -7.21 26.30 3.17
CA GLN A 129 -6.63 26.63 1.86
C GLN A 129 -5.09 26.57 1.87
N ASP A 130 -4.44 27.06 2.94
CA ASP A 130 -2.98 26.97 3.09
C ASP A 130 -2.49 25.51 3.06
N GLN A 131 -3.18 24.61 3.75
CA GLN A 131 -2.83 23.19 3.73
C GLN A 131 -3.00 22.57 2.34
N ILE A 132 -4.05 22.94 1.61
CA ILE A 132 -4.29 22.46 0.24
C ILE A 132 -3.18 22.98 -0.69
N ASP A 133 -2.85 24.27 -0.60
CA ASP A 133 -1.81 24.89 -1.42
C ASP A 133 -0.44 24.22 -1.17
N ARG A 134 -0.10 23.98 0.10
CA ARG A 134 1.12 23.27 0.49
C ARG A 134 1.13 21.82 0.00
N ALA A 135 -0.01 21.13 0.06
CA ALA A 135 -0.11 19.77 -0.42
C ALA A 135 0.06 19.72 -1.95
N GLN A 136 -0.53 20.66 -2.69
CA GLN A 136 -0.40 20.73 -4.14
C GLN A 136 1.04 20.99 -4.58
N VAL A 137 1.80 21.80 -3.83
CA VAL A 137 3.25 21.96 -4.05
C VAL A 137 3.95 20.60 -3.95
N LEU A 138 3.72 19.84 -2.87
CA LEU A 138 4.31 18.51 -2.72
C LEU A 138 3.90 17.56 -3.84
N VAL A 139 2.61 17.56 -4.24
CA VAL A 139 2.15 16.71 -5.33
C VAL A 139 2.88 17.03 -6.62
N ASN A 140 3.07 18.31 -6.93
CA ASN A 140 3.79 18.75 -8.13
C ASN A 140 5.28 18.37 -8.09
N ASP A 141 5.90 18.37 -6.91
CA ASP A 141 7.30 17.99 -6.74
C ASP A 141 7.51 16.47 -6.90
N TYR A 142 6.59 15.66 -6.35
CA TYR A 142 6.72 14.20 -6.33
C TYR A 142 6.14 13.52 -7.58
N LYS A 143 5.11 14.08 -8.21
CA LYS A 143 4.46 13.48 -9.40
C LYS A 143 5.47 13.12 -10.50
N PRO A 144 6.40 13.99 -10.93
CA PRO A 144 7.33 13.66 -12.01
C PRO A 144 8.28 12.49 -11.69
N TRP A 145 8.60 12.29 -10.41
CA TRP A 145 9.43 11.17 -9.96
C TRP A 145 8.66 9.85 -9.92
N MET A 146 7.42 9.89 -9.44
CA MET A 146 6.60 8.68 -9.25
C MET A 146 5.89 8.25 -10.54
N TYR A 147 5.51 9.21 -11.38
CA TYR A 147 4.74 9.00 -12.60
C TYR A 147 5.30 9.85 -13.76
N PRO A 148 6.54 9.62 -14.22
CA PRO A 148 7.19 10.44 -15.24
C PRO A 148 6.48 10.44 -16.61
N PHE A 149 5.56 9.50 -16.84
CA PHE A 149 4.84 9.33 -18.10
C PHE A 149 3.32 9.57 -17.97
N ARG A 150 2.85 10.14 -16.85
CA ARG A 150 1.44 10.52 -16.62
C ARG A 150 1.28 12.02 -16.33
#